data_AF-A0A2T4FSP3-F1
#
_entry.id   AF-A0A2T4FSP3-F1
#
_cell.length_a   1.000
_cell.length_b   1.000
_cell.length_c   1.000
_cell.angle_alpha   90.00
_cell.angle_beta   90.00
_cell.angle_gamma   90.00
#
_symmetry.space_group_name_H-M   'P 1'
#
loop_
_entity.id
_entity.type
_entity.pdbx_description
1 polymer ?
#
loop_
_entity_poly.entity_id
_entity_poly.type
_entity_poly.pdbx_seq_one_letter_code
_entity_poly.pdbx_strand_id
1 'polypeptide(L)'
;MIIYGVALLAICTLAGVIMGDMLGVLLGVKSNVGGVGIAMILLICARLWMQKRGGMTKDCEMGVGFWGAMYIPVVVAMAAQQNVVTALHGGPVAVLAAIGSVVVCGCTIALISRTHKGEPLPDEEPLITPTPVVGGR
;
A
#
# COMPACT_ATOMS: atom_id res chain seq x y z
N MET A 1 -12.86 6.64 -19.11
CA MET A 1 -12.33 7.85 -18.45
C MET A 1 -11.55 7.46 -17.20
N ILE A 2 -10.38 8.07 -16.98
CA ILE A 2 -9.44 7.76 -15.87
C ILE A 2 -10.12 7.84 -14.49
N ILE A 3 -11.10 8.73 -14.34
CA ILE A 3 -11.93 8.90 -13.13
C ILE A 3 -12.62 7.62 -12.64
N TYR A 4 -12.90 6.63 -13.50
CA TYR A 4 -13.50 5.36 -13.05
C TYR A 4 -12.55 4.55 -12.18
N GLY A 5 -11.25 4.53 -12.51
CA GLY A 5 -10.24 3.84 -11.70
C GLY A 5 -10.05 4.50 -10.34
N VAL A 6 -10.01 5.84 -10.32
CA VAL A 6 -9.91 6.62 -9.08
C VAL A 6 -11.17 6.45 -8.23
N ALA A 7 -12.36 6.46 -8.83
CA ALA A 7 -13.61 6.24 -8.12
C ALA A 7 -13.67 4.84 -7.49
N LEU A 8 -13.23 3.81 -8.22
CA LEU A 8 -13.14 2.45 -7.68
C LEU A 8 -12.18 2.38 -6.48
N LEU A 9 -10.99 2.97 -6.61
CA LEU A 9 -9.99 3.03 -5.53
C LEU A 9 -10.54 3.76 -4.30
N ALA A 10 -11.22 4.89 -4.49
CA ALA A 10 -11.84 5.66 -3.41
C ALA A 10 -12.96 4.88 -2.72
N ILE A 11 -13.84 4.20 -3.46
CA ILE A 11 -14.91 3.38 -2.90
C ILE A 11 -14.34 2.21 -2.09
N CYS A 12 -13.36 1.49 -2.63
CA CYS A 12 -12.70 0.39 -1.92
C CYS A 12 -12.00 0.89 -0.64
N THR A 13 -11.35 2.05 -0.70
CA THR A 13 -10.68 2.66 0.46
C THR A 13 -11.69 3.08 1.53
N LEU A 14 -12.77 3.77 1.15
CA LEU A 14 -13.82 4.19 2.07
C LEU A 14 -14.49 2.99 2.73
N ALA A 15 -14.87 1.97 1.95
CA ALA A 15 -15.46 0.75 2.47
C ALA A 15 -14.49 0.03 3.42
N GLY A 16 -13.21 -0.08 3.07
CA GLY A 16 -12.20 -0.70 3.91
C GLY A 16 -11.99 0.03 5.24
N VAL A 17 -11.94 1.36 5.24
CA VAL A 17 -11.81 2.17 6.47
C VAL A 17 -13.03 1.97 7.38
N ILE A 18 -14.25 2.05 6.83
CA ILE A 18 -15.49 1.83 7.60
C ILE A 18 -15.49 0.44 8.23
N MET A 19 -15.13 -0.60 7.45
CA MET A 19 -15.04 -1.97 7.95
C MET A 19 -13.95 -2.13 9.03
N GLY A 20 -12.80 -1.48 8.86
CA GLY A 20 -11.70 -1.49 9.83
C GLY A 20 -12.05 -0.80 11.14
N ASP A 21 -12.85 0.27 11.10
CA ASP A 21 -13.36 0.96 12.29
C ASP A 21 -14.41 0.11 13.01
N MET A 22 -15.35 -0.50 12.26
CA MET A 22 -16.31 -1.44 12.83
C MET A 22 -15.62 -2.61 13.52
N LEU A 23 -14.57 -3.16 12.91
CA LEU A 23 -13.77 -4.24 13.48
C LEU A 23 -13.01 -3.76 14.73
N GLY A 24 -12.52 -2.53 14.74
CA GLY A 24 -11.90 -1.91 15.91
C GLY A 24 -12.85 -1.81 17.10
N VAL A 25 -14.08 -1.34 16.87
CA VAL A 25 -15.13 -1.30 17.89
C VAL A 25 -15.45 -2.70 18.41
N LEU A 26 -15.57 -3.69 17.51
CA LEU A 26 -15.88 -5.07 17.89
C LEU A 26 -14.76 -5.72 18.72
N LEU A 27 -13.50 -5.39 18.43
CA LEU A 27 -12.33 -5.85 19.18
C LEU A 27 -12.05 -5.01 20.45
N GLY A 28 -12.84 -3.96 20.70
CA GLY A 28 -12.66 -3.08 21.85
C GLY A 28 -11.43 -2.17 21.76
N VAL A 29 -10.85 -1.98 20.57
CA VAL A 29 -9.68 -1.12 20.35
C VAL A 29 -10.12 0.23 19.78
N LYS A 30 -9.52 1.32 20.27
CA LYS A 30 -9.85 2.70 19.87
C LYS A 30 -9.19 3.13 18.55
N SER A 31 -8.86 2.18 17.68
CA SER A 31 -8.10 2.43 16.46
C SER A 31 -8.60 1.57 15.30
N ASN A 32 -8.40 2.05 14.08
CA ASN A 32 -8.78 1.34 12.86
C ASN A 32 -7.94 0.05 12.72
N VAL A 33 -8.61 -1.09 12.65
CA VAL A 33 -7.94 -2.39 12.56
C VAL A 33 -7.80 -2.77 11.09
N GLY A 34 -6.72 -2.30 10.46
CA GLY A 34 -6.29 -2.79 9.15
C GLY A 34 -7.20 -2.41 7.97
N GLY A 35 -7.96 -1.32 8.05
CA GLY A 35 -8.88 -0.88 7.00
C GLY A 35 -8.24 -0.70 5.63
N VAL A 36 -6.95 -0.33 5.58
CA VAL A 36 -6.16 -0.29 4.33
C VAL A 36 -5.98 -1.68 3.72
N GLY A 37 -5.69 -2.70 4.53
CA GLY A 37 -5.57 -4.08 4.07
C GLY A 37 -6.91 -4.63 3.58
N ILE A 38 -7.99 -4.31 4.27
CA ILE A 38 -9.36 -4.65 3.83
C ILE A 38 -9.66 -3.99 2.49
N ALA A 39 -9.31 -2.71 2.32
CA ALA A 39 -9.46 -2.00 1.06
C ALA A 39 -8.67 -2.65 -0.09
N MET A 40 -7.44 -3.11 0.17
CA MET A 40 -6.63 -3.82 -0.84
C MET A 40 -7.29 -5.11 -1.30
N ILE A 41 -7.81 -5.93 -0.37
CA ILE A 41 -8.52 -7.17 -0.72
C ILE A 41 -9.78 -6.87 -1.53
N LEU A 42 -10.57 -5.87 -1.12
CA LEU A 42 -11.76 -5.43 -1.85
C LEU A 42 -11.41 -4.98 -3.27
N LEU A 43 -10.32 -4.22 -3.44
CA LEU A 43 -9.87 -3.75 -4.73
C LEU A 43 -9.41 -4.91 -5.64
N ILE A 44 -8.68 -5.89 -5.10
CA ILE A 44 -8.29 -7.10 -5.84
C ILE A 44 -9.54 -7.87 -6.28
N CYS A 45 -10.50 -8.10 -5.38
CA CYS A 45 -11.74 -8.79 -5.69
C CYS A 45 -12.55 -8.06 -6.76
N ALA A 46 -12.68 -6.73 -6.65
CA ALA A 46 -13.37 -5.90 -7.62
C ALA A 46 -12.68 -5.95 -8.99
N ARG A 47 -11.35 -5.86 -9.03
CA ARG A 47 -10.55 -5.98 -10.27
C ARG A 47 -10.76 -7.35 -10.93
N LEU A 48 -10.64 -8.44 -10.19
CA LEU A 48 -10.83 -9.80 -10.70
C LEU A 48 -12.24 -10.03 -11.24
N TRP A 49 -13.26 -9.49 -10.56
CA TRP A 49 -14.65 -9.60 -10.99
C TRP A 49 -14.92 -8.81 -12.28
N MET A 50 -14.36 -7.59 -12.37
CA MET A 50 -14.49 -6.72 -13.55
C MET A 50 -13.74 -7.29 -14.76
N GLN A 51 -12.57 -7.90 -14.55
CA GLN A 51 -11.84 -8.64 -15.58
C GLN A 51 -12.65 -9.82 -16.13
N LYS A 52 -13.23 -10.65 -15.26
CA LYS A 52 -14.04 -11.82 -15.66
C LYS A 52 -15.27 -11.45 -16.48
N ARG A 53 -15.84 -10.26 -16.27
CA ARG A 53 -17.02 -9.75 -17.00
C ARG A 53 -16.66 -8.88 -18.22
N GLY A 54 -15.38 -8.76 -18.57
CA GLY A 54 -14.93 -7.93 -19.69
C GLY A 54 -15.09 -6.41 -19.48
N GLY A 55 -15.36 -5.97 -18.26
CA GLY A 55 -15.60 -4.55 -17.93
C GLY A 55 -14.33 -3.77 -17.59
N MET A 56 -13.14 -4.38 -17.67
CA MET A 56 -11.90 -3.70 -17.33
C MET A 56 -11.42 -2.84 -18.50
N THR A 57 -11.94 -1.62 -18.59
CA THR A 57 -11.51 -0.62 -19.56
C THR A 57 -10.08 -0.17 -19.25
N LYS A 58 -9.22 0.00 -20.26
CA LYS A 58 -7.83 0.48 -20.10
C LYS A 58 -7.70 1.75 -19.25
N ASP A 59 -8.70 2.63 -19.33
CA ASP A 59 -8.75 3.86 -18.53
C ASP A 59 -8.91 3.62 -17.03
N CYS A 60 -9.56 2.52 -16.62
CA CYS A 60 -9.74 2.17 -15.21
C CYS A 60 -8.40 1.72 -14.60
N GLU A 61 -7.63 0.92 -15.35
CA GLU A 61 -6.28 0.51 -14.96
C GLU A 61 -5.32 1.70 -14.90
N MET A 62 -5.43 2.63 -15.85
CA MET A 62 -4.66 3.87 -15.85
C MET A 62 -4.97 4.76 -14.63
N GLY A 63 -6.23 4.82 -14.18
CA GLY A 63 -6.61 5.59 -12.98
C GLY A 63 -6.07 5.01 -11.67
N VAL A 64 -6.01 3.68 -11.55
CA VAL A 64 -5.36 3.02 -10.40
C VAL A 64 -3.84 3.17 -10.49
N GLY A 65 -3.27 2.99 -11.68
CA GLY A 65 -1.84 3.17 -11.94
C GLY A 65 -1.34 4.58 -11.66
N PHE A 66 -2.15 5.61 -11.94
CA PHE A 66 -1.85 7.00 -11.59
C PHE A 66 -1.65 7.19 -10.07
N TRP A 67 -2.49 6.58 -9.24
CA TRP A 67 -2.30 6.60 -7.78
C TRP A 67 -1.08 5.79 -7.33
N GLY A 68 -0.80 4.67 -8.00
CA GLY A 68 0.42 3.90 -7.78
C GLY A 68 1.68 4.72 -8.07
N ALA A 69 1.69 5.52 -9.13
CA ALA A 69 2.79 6.42 -9.47
C ALA A 69 3.01 7.53 -8.41
N MET A 70 1.96 7.92 -7.67
CA MET A 70 2.04 8.86 -6.54
C MET A 70 2.47 8.21 -5.21
N TYR A 71 2.87 6.93 -5.20
CA TYR A 71 3.27 6.24 -3.98
C TYR A 71 4.43 6.93 -3.25
N ILE A 72 5.48 7.34 -3.97
CA ILE A 72 6.67 7.98 -3.37
C ILE A 72 6.29 9.23 -2.56
N PRO A 73 5.63 10.26 -3.12
CA PRO A 73 5.29 11.45 -2.35
C PRO A 73 4.29 11.17 -1.21
N VAL A 74 3.37 10.22 -1.37
CA VAL A 74 2.41 9.85 -0.31
C VAL A 74 3.11 9.20 0.88
N VAL A 75 4.06 8.29 0.64
CA VAL A 75 4.85 7.66 1.72
C VAL A 75 5.75 8.67 2.39
N VAL A 76 6.37 9.59 1.64
CA VAL A 76 7.17 10.68 2.20
C VAL A 76 6.31 11.56 3.10
N ALA A 77 5.09 11.91 2.67
CA ALA A 77 4.16 12.69 3.49
C ALA A 77 3.78 11.94 4.78
N MET A 78 3.53 10.63 4.70
CA MET A 78 3.23 9.79 5.88
C MET A 78 4.42 9.72 6.84
N ALA A 79 5.65 9.60 6.32
CA ALA A 79 6.86 9.58 7.13
C ALA A 79 7.09 10.94 7.82
N ALA A 80 6.82 12.05 7.14
CA ALA A 80 6.98 13.40 7.69
C ALA A 80 6.04 13.70 8.87
N GLN A 81 4.92 12.98 9.01
CA GLN A 81 4.01 13.11 10.15
C GLN A 81 4.52 12.40 11.42
N GLN A 82 5.57 11.59 11.33
CA GLN A 82 6.09 10.84 12.47
C GLN A 82 7.00 11.72 13.35
N ASN A 83 6.76 11.74 14.67
CA ASN A 83 7.56 12.52 15.62
C ASN A 83 8.75 11.71 16.16
N VAL A 84 9.93 11.94 15.58
CA VAL A 84 11.17 11.24 15.94
C VAL A 84 11.66 11.62 17.34
N VAL A 85 11.43 12.86 17.78
CA VAL A 85 11.87 13.33 19.11
C VAL A 85 11.13 12.59 20.21
N THR A 86 9.81 12.43 20.08
CA THR A 86 9.01 11.65 21.02
C THR A 86 9.44 10.18 21.02
N ALA A 87 9.79 9.61 19.86
CA ALA A 87 10.27 8.24 19.77
C ALA A 87 11.62 8.05 20.51
N LEU A 88 12.55 9.00 20.40
CA LEU A 88 13.85 8.95 21.09
C LEU A 88 13.73 9.18 22.59
N HIS A 89 12.78 10.02 23.04
CA HIS A 89 12.48 10.19 24.47
C HIS A 89 11.93 8.91 25.13
N GLY A 90 11.49 7.90 24.36
CA GLY A 90 11.18 6.57 24.88
C GLY A 90 12.38 5.81 25.47
N GLY A 91 13.60 6.36 25.35
CA GLY A 91 14.82 5.84 25.94
C GLY A 91 15.46 4.69 25.16
N PRO A 92 16.55 4.10 25.68
CA PRO A 92 17.32 3.06 24.99
C PRO A 92 16.51 1.79 24.67
N VAL A 93 15.52 1.48 25.50
CA VAL A 93 14.64 0.31 25.33
C VAL A 93 13.79 0.44 24.07
N ALA A 94 13.31 1.64 23.73
CA ALA A 94 12.52 1.86 22.52
C ALA A 94 13.35 1.60 21.24
N VAL A 95 14.62 2.02 21.24
CA VAL A 95 15.55 1.78 20.12
C VAL A 95 15.86 0.30 19.96
N LEU A 96 16.16 -0.39 21.07
CA LEU A 96 16.41 -1.83 21.06
C LEU A 96 15.19 -2.63 20.61
N ALA A 97 13.98 -2.25 21.03
CA ALA A 97 12.75 -2.88 20.58
C ALA A 97 12.48 -2.66 19.08
N ALA A 98 12.73 -1.44 18.58
CA ALA A 98 12.58 -1.14 17.15
C ALA A 98 13.55 -1.98 16.30
N ILE A 99 14.84 -1.97 16.61
CA ILE A 99 15.85 -2.75 15.88
C ILE A 99 15.57 -4.25 16.03
N GLY A 100 15.29 -4.71 17.24
CA GLY A 100 14.99 -6.12 17.52
C GLY A 100 13.79 -6.62 16.72
N SER A 101 12.69 -5.86 16.66
CA SER A 101 11.50 -6.24 15.88
C SER A 101 11.78 -6.30 14.37
N VAL A 102 12.54 -5.35 13.83
CA VAL A 102 12.96 -5.35 12.41
C VAL A 102 13.80 -6.58 12.10
N VAL A 103 14.79 -6.90 12.95
CA VAL A 103 15.66 -8.07 12.76
C VAL A 103 14.85 -9.36 12.85
N VAL A 104 13.98 -9.51 13.85
CA VAL A 104 13.16 -10.72 14.03
C VAL A 104 12.21 -10.92 12.84
N CYS A 105 11.48 -9.88 12.42
CA CYS A 105 10.60 -9.96 11.26
C CYS A 105 11.38 -10.27 9.98
N GLY A 106 12.52 -9.60 9.76
CA GLY A 106 13.38 -9.82 8.60
C GLY A 106 13.94 -11.24 8.55
N CYS A 107 14.45 -11.76 9.67
CA CYS A 107 14.92 -13.14 9.78
C CYS A 107 13.79 -14.15 9.52
N THR A 108 12.59 -13.89 10.05
CA THR A 108 11.43 -14.76 9.84
C THR A 108 11.05 -14.81 8.35
N ILE A 109 10.97 -13.65 7.69
CA ILE A 109 10.69 -13.57 6.24
C ILE A 109 11.81 -14.27 5.45
N ALA A 110 13.07 -14.05 5.79
CA ALA A 110 14.20 -14.69 5.12
C ALA A 110 14.16 -16.23 5.25
N LEU A 111 13.78 -16.76 6.42
CA LEU A 111 13.63 -18.21 6.63
C LEU A 111 12.46 -18.78 5.81
N ILE A 112 11.32 -18.09 5.78
CA ILE A 112 10.15 -18.48 4.97
C ILE A 112 10.51 -18.44 3.47
N SER A 113 11.16 -17.38 3.01
CA SER A 113 11.55 -17.21 1.61
C SER A 113 12.61 -18.24 1.16
N ARG A 114 13.52 -18.65 2.05
CA ARG A 114 14.49 -19.71 1.73
C ARG A 114 13.87 -21.10 1.67
N THR A 115 12.78 -21.35 2.40
CA THR A 115 12.09 -22.65 2.43
C THR A 115 11.03 -22.76 1.33
N HIS A 116 10.40 -21.64 0.94
CA HIS A 116 9.50 -21.54 -0.22
C HIS A 116 10.05 -20.53 -1.24
N LYS A 117 10.73 -21.01 -2.27
CA LYS A 117 11.04 -20.19 -3.45
C LYS A 117 9.76 -20.05 -4.28
N GLY A 118 9.10 -18.90 -4.19
CA GLY A 118 8.08 -18.52 -5.18
C GLY A 118 8.71 -18.37 -6.56
N GLU A 119 7.93 -18.59 -7.62
CA GLU A 119 8.39 -18.26 -8.97
C GLU A 119 8.73 -16.77 -9.06
N PRO A 120 9.82 -16.39 -9.75
CA PRO A 120 10.16 -14.99 -9.96
C PRO A 120 8.97 -14.24 -10.57
N LEU A 121 8.63 -13.10 -10.00
CA LEU A 121 7.63 -12.21 -10.60
C LEU A 121 8.12 -11.82 -12.01
N PRO A 122 7.23 -11.79 -13.02
CA PRO A 122 7.57 -11.27 -14.34
C PRO A 122 8.13 -9.85 -14.23
N ASP A 123 9.11 -9.52 -15.08
CA ASP A 123 9.74 -8.20 -15.08
C ASP A 123 8.67 -7.09 -15.22
N GLU A 124 8.68 -6.13 -14.30
CA GLU A 124 7.80 -4.96 -14.37
C GLU A 124 8.20 -4.11 -15.59
N GLU A 125 7.26 -3.86 -16.51
CA GLU A 125 7.50 -2.90 -17.59
C GLU A 125 7.81 -1.53 -16.99
N PRO A 126 8.88 -0.84 -17.45
CA PRO A 126 9.35 0.39 -16.82
C PRO A 126 8.24 1.44 -16.81
N LEU A 127 7.90 1.87 -15.59
CA LEU A 127 7.06 3.01 -15.30
C LEU A 127 7.52 4.19 -16.16
N ILE A 128 6.66 4.66 -17.07
CA ILE A 128 6.97 5.71 -18.05
C ILE A 128 7.64 6.88 -17.32
N THR A 129 8.97 6.95 -17.39
CA THR A 129 9.71 8.14 -17.02
C THR A 129 9.27 9.21 -18.02
N PRO A 130 8.80 10.39 -17.59
CA PRO A 130 8.71 11.50 -18.51
C PRO A 130 10.13 11.69 -19.04
N THR A 131 10.32 11.45 -20.34
CA THR A 131 11.54 11.84 -21.04
C THR A 131 11.83 13.28 -20.61
N PRO A 132 13.02 13.60 -20.07
CA PRO A 132 13.37 14.99 -19.91
C PRO A 132 13.29 15.57 -21.31
N VAL A 133 12.36 16.50 -21.51
CA VAL A 133 12.39 17.36 -22.68
C VAL A 133 13.69 18.13 -22.51
N VAL A 134 14.76 17.62 -23.12
CA VAL A 134 15.98 18.37 -23.38
C VAL A 134 15.50 19.49 -24.28
N GLY A 135 15.13 20.60 -23.64
CA GLY A 135 14.82 21.85 -24.29
C GLY A 135 16.09 22.29 -25.01
N GLY A 136 16.15 21.95 -26.29
CA GLY A 136 17.10 22.57 -27.20
C GLY A 136 16.74 24.03 -27.33
N ARG A 137 17.50 24.89 -26.66
CA ARG A 137 18.03 26.17 -27.15
C ARG A 137 18.92 26.81 -26.11
#